data_AF-A0A966P4X0-F1
#
_entry.id   AF-A0A966P4X0-F1
#
_cell.length_a   1.000
_cell.length_b   1.000
_cell.length_c   1.000
_cell.angle_alpha   90.00
_cell.angle_beta   90.00
_cell.angle_gamma   90.00
#
_symmetry.space_group_name_H-M   'P 1'
#
loop_
_entity.id
_entity.type
_entity.pdbx_description
1 polymer ?
#
loop_
_entity_poly.entity_id
_entity_poly.type
_entity_poly.pdbx_seq_one_letter_code
_entity_poly.pdbx_strand_id
1 'polypeptide(L)'
;MKFLASAVTALVFLGVTLSAAIGHAQSSQCSFIRDPDQQAQCRALTGAGAAQCGFIRNADMQAYCRASTGSGASACSFIRDSDLQSMCRAQVGGSSSYCGFIRESDQQAFCRALTGGGSSACGFIRSADRQALCRAMTGGGASYCGFIRESDLQAYCRAQTG
;
A
#
# COMPACT_ATOMS: atom_id res chain seq x y z
N MET A 1 -62.44 -23.27 -7.69
CA MET A 1 -61.28 -23.86 -8.40
C MET A 1 -61.10 -23.13 -9.72
N LYS A 2 -59.92 -22.51 -9.93
CA LYS A 2 -59.21 -22.29 -11.20
C LYS A 2 -59.84 -21.49 -12.39
N PHE A 3 -59.19 -20.35 -12.67
CA PHE A 3 -58.68 -19.80 -13.95
C PHE A 3 -59.35 -18.59 -14.65
N LEU A 4 -58.42 -17.78 -15.23
CA LEU A 4 -58.48 -16.72 -16.29
C LEU A 4 -58.38 -15.27 -15.76
N ALA A 5 -57.19 -14.63 -15.82
CA ALA A 5 -56.62 -13.82 -16.94
C ALA A 5 -57.32 -12.44 -17.05
N SER A 6 -56.71 -11.26 -17.18
CA SER A 6 -55.39 -10.82 -17.64
C SER A 6 -55.26 -9.33 -17.26
N ALA A 7 -54.09 -8.86 -16.80
CA ALA A 7 -53.76 -7.43 -16.83
C ALA A 7 -52.25 -7.26 -16.91
N VAL A 8 -51.79 -7.20 -18.16
CA VAL A 8 -50.47 -6.70 -18.54
C VAL A 8 -50.34 -5.26 -18.05
N THR A 9 -49.43 -4.98 -17.12
CA THR A 9 -48.80 -3.66 -17.05
C THR A 9 -47.38 -3.83 -16.52
N ALA A 10 -46.44 -3.50 -17.39
CA ALA A 10 -45.03 -3.41 -17.12
C ALA A 10 -44.74 -2.54 -15.89
N LEU A 11 -43.62 -2.79 -15.20
CA LEU A 11 -42.58 -1.78 -14.95
C LEU A 11 -41.42 -2.40 -14.15
N VAL A 12 -40.35 -2.66 -14.90
CA VAL A 12 -38.96 -2.37 -14.55
C VAL A 12 -38.34 -3.11 -13.35
N PHE A 13 -37.58 -4.15 -13.70
CA PHE A 13 -36.39 -4.60 -12.98
C PHE A 13 -35.46 -3.41 -12.74
N LEU A 14 -35.50 -2.83 -11.54
CA LEU A 14 -34.45 -1.92 -11.05
C LEU A 14 -33.54 -2.72 -10.12
N GLY A 15 -32.69 -3.54 -10.76
CA GLY A 15 -31.49 -4.07 -10.14
C GLY A 15 -30.53 -2.91 -9.88
N VAL A 16 -30.59 -2.35 -8.67
CA VAL A 16 -29.53 -1.47 -8.18
C VAL A 16 -28.42 -2.38 -7.68
N THR A 17 -27.57 -2.82 -8.61
CA THR A 17 -26.28 -3.40 -8.26
C THR A 17 -25.46 -2.29 -7.62
N LEU A 18 -25.42 -2.33 -6.29
CA LEU A 18 -24.54 -1.55 -5.44
C LEU A 18 -23.09 -1.83 -5.89
N SER A 19 -22.59 -0.99 -6.80
CA SER A 19 -21.24 -1.10 -7.34
C SER A 19 -20.29 -0.69 -6.23
N ALA A 20 -19.68 -1.69 -5.58
CA ALA A 20 -18.58 -1.47 -4.68
C ALA A 20 -17.49 -0.68 -5.44
N ALA A 21 -17.16 0.51 -4.94
CA ALA A 21 -16.01 1.26 -5.40
C ALA A 21 -14.75 0.48 -5.02
N ILE A 22 -14.29 -0.37 -5.94
CA ILE A 22 -12.97 -0.97 -5.84
C ILE A 22 -11.98 0.19 -6.05
N GLY A 23 -11.26 0.59 -5.01
CA GLY A 23 -10.12 1.51 -5.15
C GLY A 23 -9.15 0.90 -6.15
N HIS A 24 -9.07 1.48 -7.34
CA HIS A 24 -8.16 1.02 -8.38
C HIS A 24 -6.82 1.70 -8.09
N ALA A 25 -5.90 0.97 -7.45
CA ALA A 25 -4.52 1.40 -7.32
C ALA A 25 -4.04 1.93 -8.68
N GLN A 26 -3.77 3.24 -8.74
CA GLN A 26 -3.48 3.93 -10.00
C GLN A 26 -2.01 3.67 -10.36
N SER A 27 -1.71 2.48 -10.89
CA SER A 27 -0.34 2.08 -11.28
C SER A 27 0.32 3.06 -12.27
N SER A 28 -0.49 3.85 -12.99
CA SER A 28 -0.04 4.97 -13.83
C SER A 28 0.77 6.01 -13.05
N GLN A 29 0.46 6.23 -11.77
CA GLN A 29 1.14 7.20 -10.90
C GLN A 29 2.60 6.82 -10.65
N CYS A 30 2.95 5.54 -10.69
CA CYS A 30 4.34 5.10 -10.56
C CYS A 30 5.24 5.69 -11.67
N SER A 31 4.69 6.10 -12.81
CA SER A 31 5.47 6.69 -13.91
C SER A 31 6.02 8.09 -13.60
N PHE A 32 5.50 8.77 -12.57
CA PHE A 32 6.01 10.08 -12.12
C PHE A 32 7.19 9.96 -11.15
N ILE A 33 7.47 8.76 -10.64
CA ILE A 33 8.62 8.48 -9.78
C ILE A 33 9.89 8.52 -10.63
N ARG A 34 10.85 9.36 -10.23
CA ARG A 34 12.12 9.58 -10.95
C ARG A 34 13.17 8.56 -10.56
N ASP A 35 13.23 8.19 -9.28
CA ASP A 35 14.13 7.13 -8.84
C ASP A 35 13.72 5.78 -9.46
N PRO A 36 14.61 5.12 -10.23
CA PRO A 36 14.26 3.91 -10.97
C PRO A 36 13.93 2.72 -10.05
N ASP A 37 14.58 2.64 -8.88
CA ASP A 37 14.37 1.56 -7.93
C ASP A 37 13.00 1.72 -7.23
N GLN A 38 12.65 2.95 -6.81
CA GLN A 38 11.33 3.28 -6.28
C GLN A 38 10.23 3.10 -7.32
N GLN A 39 10.47 3.48 -8.57
CA GLN A 39 9.51 3.28 -9.65
C GLN A 39 9.23 1.80 -9.87
N ALA A 40 10.28 0.97 -9.95
CA ALA A 40 10.14 -0.47 -10.12
C ALA A 40 9.41 -1.11 -8.93
N GLN A 41 9.76 -0.73 -7.69
CA GLN A 41 9.04 -1.20 -6.50
C GLN A 41 7.57 -0.80 -6.52
N CYS A 42 7.25 0.46 -6.84
CA CYS A 42 5.88 0.96 -6.95
C CYS A 42 5.05 0.12 -7.94
N ARG A 43 5.59 -0.13 -9.14
CA ARG A 43 4.92 -0.97 -10.15
C ARG A 43 4.70 -2.39 -9.65
N ALA A 44 5.67 -2.96 -8.95
CA ALA A 44 5.57 -4.30 -8.39
C ALA A 44 4.42 -4.41 -7.38
N LEU A 45 4.31 -3.43 -6.47
CA LEU A 45 3.33 -3.42 -5.38
C LEU A 45 1.92 -3.01 -5.83
N THR A 46 1.78 -2.28 -6.93
CA THR A 46 0.50 -1.78 -7.46
C THR A 46 -0.12 -2.66 -8.56
N GLY A 47 0.46 -3.84 -8.82
CA GLY A 47 -0.19 -4.87 -9.66
C GLY A 47 0.49 -5.20 -10.98
N ALA A 48 1.64 -4.60 -11.32
CA ALA A 48 2.43 -5.01 -12.49
C ALA A 48 3.25 -6.31 -12.24
N GLY A 49 3.21 -6.84 -11.02
CA GLY A 49 3.73 -8.15 -10.64
C GLY A 49 5.17 -8.17 -10.14
N ALA A 50 5.56 -9.29 -9.51
CA ALA A 50 6.86 -9.48 -8.87
C ALA A 50 8.07 -9.38 -9.82
N ALA A 51 7.86 -9.53 -11.13
CA ALA A 51 8.91 -9.37 -12.15
C ALA A 51 9.54 -7.96 -12.10
N GLN A 52 8.77 -6.95 -11.71
CA GLN A 52 9.27 -5.58 -11.60
C GLN A 52 10.38 -5.43 -10.55
N CYS A 53 10.39 -6.27 -9.50
CA CYS A 53 11.46 -6.26 -8.50
C CYS A 53 12.84 -6.58 -9.10
N GLY A 54 12.90 -7.25 -10.27
CA GLY A 54 14.14 -7.53 -10.98
C GLY A 54 14.87 -6.30 -11.53
N PHE A 55 14.16 -5.17 -11.70
CA PHE A 55 14.76 -3.91 -12.17
C PHE A 55 15.38 -3.08 -11.05
N ILE A 56 15.12 -3.42 -9.79
CA ILE A 56 15.65 -2.72 -8.62
C ILE A 56 17.13 -3.09 -8.44
N ARG A 57 18.00 -2.08 -8.40
CA ARG A 57 19.45 -2.25 -8.25
C ARG A 57 19.87 -2.32 -6.79
N ASN A 58 19.21 -1.57 -5.91
CA ASN A 58 19.44 -1.66 -4.47
C ASN A 58 19.01 -3.05 -3.96
N ALA A 59 19.97 -3.85 -3.48
CA ALA A 59 19.73 -5.24 -3.10
C ALA A 59 18.72 -5.38 -1.95
N ASP A 60 18.76 -4.48 -0.97
CA ASP A 60 17.87 -4.49 0.19
C ASP A 60 16.43 -4.15 -0.22
N MET A 61 16.26 -3.14 -1.07
CA MET A 61 14.97 -2.77 -1.63
C MET A 61 14.40 -3.85 -2.57
N GLN A 62 15.27 -4.52 -3.34
CA GLN A 62 14.89 -5.66 -4.18
C GLN A 62 14.38 -6.82 -3.32
N ALA A 63 15.09 -7.16 -2.25
CA ALA A 63 14.69 -8.22 -1.33
C ALA A 63 13.35 -7.89 -0.65
N TYR A 64 13.17 -6.64 -0.21
CA TYR A 64 11.90 -6.15 0.31
C TYR A 64 10.76 -6.31 -0.70
N CYS A 65 10.98 -5.82 -1.93
CA CYS A 65 10.00 -5.92 -3.02
C CYS A 65 9.55 -7.37 -3.24
N ARG A 66 10.50 -8.30 -3.39
CA ARG A 66 10.20 -9.73 -3.59
C ARG A 66 9.43 -10.33 -2.41
N ALA A 67 9.79 -9.97 -1.18
CA ALA A 67 9.07 -10.40 0.02
C ALA A 67 7.61 -9.96 -0.04
N SER A 68 7.35 -8.69 -0.37
CA SER A 68 6.01 -8.10 -0.45
C SER A 68 5.17 -8.58 -1.64
N THR A 69 5.79 -9.03 -2.74
CA THR A 69 5.07 -9.44 -3.96
C THR A 69 4.90 -10.96 -4.13
N GLY A 70 5.25 -11.78 -3.13
CA GLY A 70 4.90 -13.21 -3.12
C GLY A 70 5.99 -14.19 -2.71
N SER A 71 7.24 -13.77 -2.46
CA SER A 71 8.26 -14.67 -1.89
C SER A 71 8.09 -14.91 -0.38
N GLY A 72 7.26 -14.10 0.28
CA GLY A 72 6.97 -14.22 1.71
C GLY A 72 8.11 -13.71 2.60
N ALA A 73 7.93 -13.86 3.93
CA ALA A 73 8.82 -13.28 4.93
C ALA A 73 10.25 -13.84 4.92
N SER A 74 10.49 -15.00 4.30
CA SER A 74 11.83 -15.59 4.16
C SER A 74 12.77 -14.69 3.35
N ALA A 75 12.24 -13.98 2.35
CA ALA A 75 13.01 -13.05 1.52
C ALA A 75 13.51 -11.82 2.30
N CYS A 76 12.86 -11.46 3.42
CA CYS A 76 13.35 -10.39 4.30
C CYS A 76 14.74 -10.69 4.88
N SER A 77 15.15 -11.96 4.97
CA SER A 77 16.48 -12.34 5.50
C SER A 77 17.64 -11.96 4.58
N PHE A 78 17.38 -11.59 3.31
CA PHE A 78 18.40 -11.07 2.40
C PHE A 78 18.68 -9.58 2.58
N ILE A 79 17.82 -8.86 3.31
CA ILE A 79 17.99 -7.44 3.62
C ILE A 79 19.11 -7.27 4.66
N ARG A 80 20.09 -6.43 4.35
CA ARG A 80 21.25 -6.13 5.19
C ARG A 80 21.01 -4.97 6.16
N ASP A 81 20.27 -3.96 5.73
CA ASP A 81 19.81 -2.90 6.61
C ASP A 81 18.87 -3.46 7.71
N SER A 82 19.25 -3.28 8.98
CA SER A 82 18.55 -3.89 10.11
C SER A 82 17.15 -3.32 10.32
N ASP A 83 16.96 -2.04 10.06
CA ASP A 83 15.69 -1.35 10.26
C ASP A 83 14.70 -1.75 9.15
N LEU A 84 15.16 -1.79 7.90
CA LEU A 84 14.37 -2.27 6.76
C LEU A 84 14.07 -3.77 6.87
N GLN A 85 15.01 -4.59 7.35
CA GLN A 85 14.76 -6.01 7.60
C GLN A 85 13.65 -6.19 8.63
N SER A 86 13.71 -5.44 9.74
CA SER A 86 12.71 -5.48 10.79
C SER A 86 11.34 -5.00 10.29
N MET A 87 11.32 -3.93 9.51
CA MET A 87 10.10 -3.44 8.83
C MET A 87 9.50 -4.49 7.89
N CYS A 88 10.33 -5.14 7.07
CA CYS A 88 9.90 -6.20 6.17
C CYS A 88 9.25 -7.37 6.92
N ARG A 89 9.91 -7.85 7.99
CA ARG A 89 9.38 -8.94 8.82
C ARG A 89 8.08 -8.55 9.53
N ALA A 90 7.96 -7.30 9.95
CA ALA A 90 6.75 -6.81 10.58
C ALA A 90 5.57 -6.81 9.59
N GLN A 91 5.77 -6.27 8.39
CA GLN A 91 4.71 -6.14 7.39
C GLN A 91 4.36 -7.44 6.69
N VAL A 92 5.37 -8.17 6.20
CA VAL A 92 5.17 -9.41 5.42
C VAL A 92 4.96 -10.61 6.33
N GLY A 93 5.61 -10.64 7.49
CA GLY A 93 5.46 -11.71 8.49
C GLY A 93 4.28 -11.50 9.45
N GLY A 94 3.64 -10.34 9.43
CA GLY A 94 2.43 -10.06 10.20
C GLY A 94 2.62 -9.88 11.72
N SER A 95 3.86 -9.61 12.17
CA SER A 95 4.16 -9.48 13.60
C SER A 95 4.71 -8.09 13.94
N SER A 96 3.89 -7.26 14.59
CA SER A 96 4.23 -5.90 15.00
C SER A 96 5.37 -5.82 16.04
N SER A 97 5.72 -6.95 16.68
CA SER A 97 6.86 -7.03 17.60
C SER A 97 8.18 -6.67 16.92
N TYR A 98 8.31 -6.94 15.61
CA TYR A 98 9.51 -6.58 14.86
C TYR A 98 9.73 -5.06 14.75
N CYS A 99 8.67 -4.25 14.83
CA CYS A 99 8.82 -2.79 14.83
C CYS A 99 9.64 -2.29 16.04
N GLY A 100 9.72 -3.06 17.14
CA GLY A 100 10.53 -2.72 18.31
C GLY A 100 12.06 -2.75 18.07
N PHE A 101 12.52 -3.44 17.02
CA PHE A 101 13.95 -3.51 16.68
C PHE A 101 14.41 -2.36 15.77
N ILE A 102 13.48 -1.61 15.19
CA ILE A 102 13.78 -0.47 14.32
C ILE A 102 14.35 0.67 15.18
N ARG A 103 15.53 1.17 14.81
CA ARG A 103 16.25 2.24 15.53
C ARG A 103 15.81 3.62 15.09
N GLU A 104 15.56 3.82 13.81
CA GLU A 104 15.07 5.09 13.29
C GLU A 104 13.63 5.35 13.76
N SER A 105 13.41 6.46 14.47
CA SER A 105 12.15 6.73 15.17
C SER A 105 10.95 6.89 14.24
N ASP A 106 11.14 7.56 13.09
CA ASP A 106 10.06 7.77 12.13
C ASP A 106 9.67 6.45 11.47
N GLN A 107 10.65 5.63 11.09
CA GLN A 107 10.43 4.30 10.52
C GLN A 107 9.78 3.35 11.54
N GLN A 108 10.17 3.42 12.82
CA GLN A 108 9.52 2.65 13.88
C GLN A 108 8.05 3.03 14.03
N ALA A 109 7.75 4.32 14.09
CA ALA A 109 6.37 4.82 14.20
C ALA A 109 5.54 4.42 12.98
N PHE A 110 6.12 4.55 11.78
CA PHE A 110 5.49 4.12 10.53
C PHE A 110 5.19 2.61 10.51
N CYS A 111 6.15 1.78 10.93
CA CYS A 111 5.97 0.34 11.06
C CYS A 111 4.79 0.00 11.99
N ARG A 112 4.77 0.57 13.20
CA ARG A 112 3.69 0.33 14.16
C ARG A 112 2.33 0.74 13.60
N ALA A 113 2.27 1.85 12.89
CA ALA A 113 1.02 2.33 12.28
C ALA A 113 0.45 1.32 11.27
N LEU A 114 1.31 0.75 10.41
CA LEU A 114 0.91 -0.20 9.38
C LEU A 114 0.59 -1.60 9.89
N THR A 115 1.19 -2.03 11.00
CA THR A 115 1.04 -3.41 11.52
C THR A 115 0.07 -3.54 12.70
N GLY A 116 -0.82 -2.57 12.90
CA GLY A 116 -1.93 -2.68 13.89
C GLY A 116 -2.05 -1.55 14.91
N GLY A 117 -1.14 -0.58 14.93
CA GLY A 117 -1.26 0.62 15.78
C GLY A 117 -2.26 1.65 15.24
N GLY A 118 -2.61 1.58 13.95
CA GLY A 118 -3.51 2.53 13.30
C GLY A 118 -2.89 3.91 13.09
N SER A 119 -3.69 4.84 12.59
CA SER A 119 -3.25 6.18 12.17
C SER A 119 -2.74 7.07 13.32
N SER A 120 -3.05 6.73 14.58
CA SER A 120 -2.55 7.45 15.76
C SER A 120 -1.03 7.38 15.89
N ALA A 121 -0.42 6.25 15.51
CA ALA A 121 1.04 6.07 15.54
C ALA A 121 1.76 6.99 14.55
N CYS A 122 1.09 7.45 13.48
CA CYS A 122 1.66 8.42 12.54
C CYS A 122 1.98 9.78 13.22
N GLY A 123 1.34 10.10 14.35
CA GLY A 123 1.61 11.32 15.12
C GLY A 123 3.02 11.41 15.71
N PHE A 124 3.72 10.28 15.83
CA PHE A 124 5.11 10.25 16.32
C PHE A 124 6.16 10.47 15.22
N ILE A 125 5.75 10.49 13.95
CA ILE A 125 6.64 10.73 12.81
C ILE A 125 6.95 12.23 12.70
N ARG A 126 8.23 12.58 12.68
CA ARG A 126 8.72 13.96 12.61
C ARG A 126 8.77 14.50 11.18
N SER A 127 9.13 13.66 10.21
CA SER A 127 9.09 14.04 8.80
C SER A 127 7.65 14.25 8.34
N ALA A 128 7.32 15.48 7.92
CA ALA A 128 5.98 15.83 7.44
C ALA A 128 5.52 14.96 6.26
N ASP A 129 6.42 14.70 5.32
CA ASP A 129 6.17 13.88 4.14
C ASP A 129 5.89 12.41 4.51
N ARG A 130 6.71 11.83 5.41
CA ARG A 130 6.46 10.46 5.92
C ARG A 130 5.20 10.38 6.77
N GLN A 131 4.90 11.41 7.56
CA GLN A 131 3.68 11.47 8.36
C GLN A 131 2.44 11.50 7.46
N ALA A 132 2.46 12.30 6.39
CA ALA A 132 1.39 12.35 5.41
C ALA A 132 1.21 11.00 4.70
N LEU A 133 2.30 10.37 4.27
CA LEU A 133 2.26 9.01 3.71
C LEU A 133 1.64 8.00 4.68
N CYS A 134 2.06 8.03 5.95
CA CYS A 134 1.56 7.13 6.99
C CYS A 134 0.05 7.26 7.16
N ARG A 135 -0.46 8.51 7.25
CA ARG A 135 -1.90 8.76 7.37
C ARG A 135 -2.65 8.30 6.12
N ALA A 136 -2.10 8.51 4.93
CA ALA A 136 -2.70 8.04 3.69
C ALA A 136 -2.88 6.51 3.70
N MET A 137 -1.85 5.77 4.12
CA MET A 137 -1.84 4.30 4.14
C MET A 137 -2.64 3.65 5.27
N THR A 138 -2.93 4.39 6.35
CA THR A 138 -3.61 3.86 7.55
C THR A 138 -5.08 4.27 7.66
N GLY A 139 -5.71 4.63 6.54
CA GLY A 139 -7.15 4.92 6.47
C GLY A 139 -7.52 6.39 6.39
N GLY A 140 -6.56 7.30 6.32
CA GLY A 140 -6.80 8.72 6.04
C GLY A 140 -7.18 9.02 4.59
N GLY A 141 -6.86 8.11 3.66
CA GLY A 141 -7.18 8.23 2.24
C GLY A 141 -6.17 9.04 1.42
N ALA A 142 -6.35 9.03 0.09
CA ALA A 142 -5.43 9.63 -0.88
C ALA A 142 -5.27 11.17 -0.76
N SER A 143 -6.19 11.85 -0.05
CA SER A 143 -6.10 13.30 0.19
C SER A 143 -4.81 13.69 0.91
N TYR A 144 -4.30 12.82 1.78
CA TYR A 144 -3.05 13.07 2.50
C TYR A 144 -1.82 13.11 1.58
N CYS A 145 -1.86 12.44 0.43
CA CYS A 145 -0.77 12.49 -0.54
C CYS A 145 -0.51 13.92 -1.05
N GLY A 146 -1.52 14.81 -1.01
CA GLY A 146 -1.37 16.22 -1.40
C GLY A 146 -0.46 17.05 -0.48
N PHE A 147 -0.19 16.58 0.75
CA PHE A 147 0.71 17.27 1.69
C PHE A 147 2.17 16.86 1.54
N ILE A 148 2.47 15.81 0.76
CA ILE A 148 3.82 15.32 0.53
C ILE A 148 4.53 16.24 -0.47
N ARG A 149 5.69 16.78 -0.09
CA ARG A 149 6.49 17.68 -0.95
C ARG A 149 7.50 16.95 -1.81
N GLU A 150 8.07 15.86 -1.31
CA GLU A 150 8.94 15.00 -2.10
C GLU A 150 8.14 14.32 -3.23
N SER A 151 8.55 14.55 -4.48
CA SER A 151 7.76 14.21 -5.66
C SER A 151 7.60 12.70 -5.86
N ASP A 152 8.65 11.93 -5.61
CA ASP A 152 8.66 10.49 -5.81
C ASP A 152 7.77 9.81 -4.75
N LEU A 153 7.87 10.23 -3.49
CA LEU A 153 7.02 9.78 -2.39
C LEU A 153 5.56 10.16 -2.59
N GLN A 154 5.30 11.36 -3.13
CA GLN A 154 3.93 11.78 -3.47
C GLN A 154 3.33 10.88 -4.55
N ALA A 155 4.09 10.60 -5.62
CA ALA A 155 3.65 9.73 -6.69
C ALA A 155 3.42 8.29 -6.18
N TYR A 156 4.32 7.77 -5.35
CA TYR A 156 4.16 6.48 -4.68
C TYR A 156 2.91 6.42 -3.81
N CYS A 157 2.67 7.46 -3.00
CA CYS A 157 1.46 7.56 -2.16
C CYS A 157 0.18 7.47 -2.98
N ARG A 158 0.10 8.25 -4.08
CA ARG A 158 -1.07 8.26 -4.97
C ARG A 158 -1.26 6.92 -5.69
N ALA A 159 -0.18 6.25 -6.06
CA ALA A 159 -0.26 4.91 -6.65
C ALA A 159 -0.87 3.90 -5.67
N GLN A 160 -0.45 3.94 -4.41
CA GLN A 160 -0.84 2.96 -3.38
C GLN A 160 -2.26 3.17 -2.83
N THR A 161 -2.76 4.40 -2.85
CA THR A 161 -4.02 4.79 -2.18
C THR A 161 -5.15 5.19 -3.14
N GLY A 162 -4.91 5.08 -4.46
CA GLY A 162 -5.87 5.40 -5.53
C GLY A 162 -7.01 4.39 -5.68
#